data_AF-A0A8P0PA40-F1
#
_entry.id   AF-A0A8P0PA40-F1
#
_cell.length_a   1.000
_cell.length_b   1.000
_cell.length_c   1.000
_cell.angle_alpha   90.00
_cell.angle_beta   90.00
_cell.angle_gamma   90.00
#
_symmetry.space_group_name_H-M   'P 1'
#
loop_
_entity.id
_entity.type
_entity.pdbx_description
1 polymer ?
#
loop_
_entity_poly.entity_id
_entity_poly.type
_entity_poly.pdbx_seq_one_letter_code
_entity_poly.pdbx_strand_id
1 'polypeptide(L)'
;MATLKEKLIAPVAEEEAAIPNNKITVVGVGQVGMACAISILGKSLADELALMDVLEDKLKGEMMDLQHGSLFLQTPKIVADKDYSVTANSKIVVVTAGVRQIHPVSTMVKGMYGIENKVFLSLPCILNARGLTSVINQKLKDDEVAQLNKSADNLVGHPERPKRSVTSGF
;
A
#
# COMPACT_ATOMS: atom_id res chain seq x y z
N MET A 1 37.37 -3.59 -29.58
CA MET A 1 36.64 -2.61 -30.42
C MET A 1 35.95 -1.63 -29.49
N ALA A 2 36.17 -0.32 -29.65
CA ALA A 2 35.54 0.71 -28.81
C ALA A 2 34.01 0.68 -28.96
N THR A 3 33.28 0.83 -27.85
CA THR A 3 31.81 0.79 -27.84
C THR A 3 31.22 2.03 -28.51
N LEU A 4 29.99 1.96 -29.04
CA LEU A 4 29.33 3.11 -29.69
C LEU A 4 29.20 4.33 -28.76
N LYS A 5 29.08 4.09 -27.44
CA LYS A 5 29.05 5.14 -26.41
C LYS A 5 30.34 5.97 -26.42
N GLU A 6 31.49 5.30 -26.45
CA GLU A 6 32.82 5.94 -26.45
C GLU A 6 33.10 6.73 -27.74
N LYS A 7 32.48 6.33 -28.86
CA LYS A 7 32.63 7.05 -30.14
C LYS A 7 31.76 8.29 -30.25
N LEU A 8 30.60 8.29 -29.61
CA LEU A 8 29.62 9.38 -29.70
C LEU A 8 29.74 10.40 -28.56
N ILE A 9 30.22 9.98 -27.40
CA ILE A 9 30.28 10.81 -26.19
C ILE A 9 31.73 10.82 -25.70
N ALA A 10 32.37 11.98 -25.80
CA ALA A 10 33.68 12.21 -25.21
C ALA A 10 33.50 12.65 -23.75
N PRO A 11 33.95 11.87 -22.75
CA PRO A 11 33.88 12.29 -21.36
C PRO A 11 34.84 13.45 -21.13
N VAL A 12 34.31 14.57 -20.62
CA VAL A 12 35.10 15.78 -20.29
C VAL A 12 35.64 15.72 -18.84
N ALA A 13 35.09 14.83 -18.01
CA ALA A 13 35.54 14.56 -16.64
C ALA A 13 35.33 13.06 -16.32
N GLU A 14 36.07 12.54 -15.35
CA GLU A 14 35.82 11.22 -14.78
C GLU A 14 34.41 11.20 -14.13
N GLU A 15 33.63 10.14 -14.37
CA GLU A 15 32.35 9.91 -13.67
C GLU A 15 32.64 9.60 -12.19
N GLU A 16 33.05 10.61 -11.41
CA GLU A 16 32.93 10.52 -9.96
C GLU A 16 31.46 10.40 -9.62
N ALA A 17 31.11 9.44 -8.76
CA ALA A 17 29.74 9.19 -8.33
C ALA A 17 29.18 10.47 -7.71
N ALA A 18 28.49 11.27 -8.52
CA ALA A 18 27.96 12.56 -8.14
C ALA A 18 27.15 12.39 -6.85
N ILE A 19 27.62 13.02 -5.77
CA ILE A 19 26.93 12.97 -4.48
C ILE A 19 25.57 13.62 -4.71
N PRO A 20 24.47 12.86 -4.59
CA PRO A 20 23.17 13.36 -4.97
C PRO A 20 22.82 14.51 -4.03
N ASN A 21 22.56 15.69 -4.60
CA ASN A 21 22.32 16.87 -3.78
C ASN A 21 20.99 16.71 -3.05
N ASN A 22 19.89 16.44 -3.74
CA ASN A 22 18.59 16.21 -3.10
C ASN A 22 18.13 14.76 -3.21
N LYS A 23 18.76 13.86 -2.43
CA LYS A 23 18.29 12.48 -2.33
C LYS A 23 17.19 12.31 -1.29
N ILE A 24 16.11 11.64 -1.69
CA ILE A 24 15.01 11.25 -0.80
C ILE A 24 14.84 9.73 -0.83
N THR A 25 14.74 9.12 0.35
CA THR A 25 14.43 7.70 0.48
C THR A 25 12.98 7.51 0.93
N VAL A 26 12.29 6.52 0.35
CA VAL A 26 10.99 6.03 0.82
C VAL A 26 11.12 4.57 1.25
N VAL A 27 10.85 4.30 2.52
CA VAL A 27 10.85 2.95 3.10
C VAL A 27 9.41 2.42 3.12
N GLY A 28 9.18 1.32 2.41
CA GLY A 28 7.90 0.67 2.18
C GLY A 28 7.25 1.10 0.87
N VAL A 29 7.20 0.25 -0.15
CA VAL A 29 6.50 0.48 -1.43
C VAL A 29 5.02 0.08 -1.35
N GLY A 30 4.37 0.42 -0.24
CA GLY A 30 2.93 0.27 -0.07
C GLY A 30 2.13 1.30 -0.86
N GLN A 31 0.81 1.29 -0.71
CA GLN A 31 -0.06 2.33 -1.31
C GLN A 31 0.34 3.75 -0.87
N VAL A 32 0.70 3.90 0.41
CA VAL A 32 1.12 5.20 0.98
C VAL A 32 2.51 5.57 0.47
N GLY A 33 3.48 4.64 0.52
CA GLY A 33 4.83 4.90 0.04
C GLY A 33 4.90 5.27 -1.43
N MET A 34 4.16 4.58 -2.29
CA MET A 34 4.09 4.91 -3.72
C MET A 34 3.39 6.25 -3.98
N ALA A 35 2.35 6.59 -3.22
CA ALA A 35 1.72 7.90 -3.31
C ALA A 35 2.69 9.02 -2.89
N CYS A 36 3.50 8.80 -1.85
CA CYS A 36 4.57 9.72 -1.44
C CYS A 36 5.63 9.83 -2.55
N ALA A 37 6.11 8.72 -3.10
CA ALA A 37 7.10 8.68 -4.17
C ALA A 37 6.63 9.49 -5.40
N ILE A 38 5.43 9.21 -5.92
CA ILE A 38 4.85 9.95 -7.05
C ILE A 38 4.69 11.45 -6.75
N SER A 39 4.27 11.79 -5.53
CA SER A 39 4.10 13.20 -5.14
C SER A 39 5.44 13.95 -5.06
N ILE A 40 6.51 13.27 -4.64
CA ILE A 40 7.88 13.81 -4.61
C ILE A 40 8.38 14.03 -6.05
N LEU A 41 8.18 13.04 -6.91
CA LEU A 41 8.59 13.07 -8.32
C LEU A 41 7.83 14.16 -9.09
N GLY A 42 6.50 14.23 -8.94
CA GLY A 42 5.65 15.22 -9.62
C GLY A 42 5.88 16.66 -9.17
N LYS A 43 6.43 16.89 -7.98
CA LYS A 43 6.83 18.22 -7.48
C LYS A 43 8.31 18.54 -7.73
N SER A 44 9.06 17.63 -8.38
CA SER A 44 10.49 17.77 -8.63
C SER A 44 11.32 18.09 -7.37
N LEU A 45 10.98 17.44 -6.25
CA LEU A 45 11.63 17.71 -4.95
C LEU A 45 12.94 16.95 -4.74
N ALA A 46 13.23 15.94 -5.56
CA ALA A 46 14.38 15.06 -5.41
C ALA A 46 15.12 14.87 -6.74
N ASP A 47 16.45 14.85 -6.69
CA ASP A 47 17.30 14.49 -7.83
C ASP A 47 17.51 12.97 -7.89
N GLU A 48 17.50 12.32 -6.72
CA GLU A 48 17.61 10.88 -6.58
C GLU A 48 16.52 10.36 -5.63
N LEU A 49 15.74 9.39 -6.11
CA LEU A 49 14.74 8.70 -5.31
C LEU A 49 15.22 7.29 -5.02
N ALA A 50 15.34 6.94 -3.74
CA ALA A 50 15.63 5.58 -3.28
C ALA A 50 14.36 4.94 -2.72
N LEU A 51 14.03 3.73 -3.19
CA LEU A 51 12.94 2.91 -2.68
C LEU A 51 13.51 1.71 -1.95
N MET A 52 12.91 1.38 -0.81
CA MET A 52 13.33 0.23 -0.02
C MET A 52 12.11 -0.54 0.49
N ASP A 53 12.10 -1.85 0.29
CA ASP A 53 11.06 -2.75 0.80
C ASP A 53 11.63 -4.16 1.00
N VAL A 54 10.94 -4.96 1.79
CA VAL A 54 11.28 -6.37 2.03
C VAL A 54 10.84 -7.28 0.86
N LEU A 55 9.84 -6.86 0.09
CA LEU A 55 9.29 -7.59 -1.06
C LEU A 55 9.99 -7.19 -2.37
N GLU A 56 10.99 -7.97 -2.79
CA GLU A 56 11.85 -7.68 -3.95
C GLU A 56 11.09 -7.62 -5.28
N ASP A 57 10.21 -8.58 -5.57
CA ASP A 57 9.44 -8.61 -6.83
C ASP A 57 8.59 -7.35 -6.99
N LYS A 58 7.94 -6.94 -5.88
CA LYS A 58 7.13 -5.74 -5.85
C LYS A 58 7.99 -4.49 -5.99
N LEU A 59 9.08 -4.42 -5.23
CA LEU A 59 10.03 -3.30 -5.24
C LEU A 59 10.58 -3.04 -6.64
N LYS A 60 11.00 -4.10 -7.33
CA LYS A 60 11.53 -4.01 -8.70
C LYS A 60 10.45 -3.61 -9.70
N GLY A 61 9.23 -4.14 -9.54
CA GLY A 61 8.09 -3.77 -10.38
C GLY A 61 7.73 -2.28 -10.27
N GLU A 62 7.60 -1.77 -9.04
CA GLU A 62 7.29 -0.37 -8.77
C GLU A 62 8.42 0.58 -9.23
N MET A 63 9.69 0.16 -9.08
CA MET A 63 10.83 0.91 -9.60
C MET A 63 10.79 1.03 -11.13
N MET A 64 10.55 -0.09 -11.84
CA MET A 64 10.49 -0.08 -13.30
C MET A 64 9.34 0.79 -13.81
N ASP A 65 8.20 0.79 -13.12
CA ASP A 65 7.05 1.63 -13.48
C ASP A 65 7.41 3.13 -13.40
N LEU A 66 8.05 3.55 -12.32
CA LEU A 66 8.51 4.94 -12.17
C LEU A 66 9.63 5.30 -13.15
N GLN A 67 10.52 4.37 -13.47
CA GLN A 67 11.58 4.58 -14.47
C GLN A 67 11.00 4.72 -15.87
N HIS A 68 9.96 3.97 -16.24
CA HIS A 68 9.25 4.20 -17.51
C HIS A 68 8.58 5.58 -17.54
N GLY A 69 8.13 6.06 -16.38
CA GLY A 69 7.63 7.42 -16.21
C GLY A 69 8.70 8.51 -16.26
N SER A 70 10.00 8.17 -16.31
CA SER A 70 11.09 9.16 -16.22
C SER A 70 11.07 10.21 -17.33
N LEU A 71 10.44 9.89 -18.47
CA LEU A 71 10.30 10.84 -19.59
C LEU A 71 9.45 12.07 -19.21
N PHE A 72 8.53 11.91 -18.25
CA PHE A 72 7.63 12.97 -17.78
C PHE A 72 8.08 13.59 -16.45
N LEU A 73 9.14 13.06 -15.85
CA LEU A 73 9.66 13.47 -14.55
C LEU A 73 10.99 14.18 -14.72
N GLN A 74 11.24 15.21 -13.93
CA GLN A 74 12.52 15.92 -13.92
C GLN A 74 13.57 15.23 -13.03
N THR A 75 13.29 14.02 -12.54
CA THR A 75 14.13 13.29 -11.59
C THR A 75 14.99 12.25 -12.31
N PRO A 76 16.33 12.41 -12.32
CA PRO A 76 17.21 11.62 -13.18
C PRO A 76 17.49 10.19 -12.68
N LYS A 77 17.36 9.90 -11.38
CA LYS A 77 17.83 8.62 -10.84
C LYS A 77 16.87 8.01 -9.82
N ILE A 78 16.29 6.87 -10.18
CA ILE A 78 15.43 6.07 -9.29
C ILE A 78 16.14 4.75 -9.03
N VAL A 79 16.47 4.50 -7.76
CA VAL A 79 17.13 3.27 -7.30
C VAL A 79 16.22 2.55 -6.34
N ALA A 80 16.22 1.22 -6.38
CA ALA A 80 15.43 0.42 -5.46
C ALA A 80 16.21 -0.83 -5.07
N ASP A 81 16.32 -1.07 -3.78
CA ASP A 81 17.01 -2.23 -3.23
C ASP A 81 16.50 -2.55 -1.83
N LYS A 82 16.74 -3.77 -1.39
CA LYS A 82 16.43 -4.24 -0.04
C LYS A 82 17.50 -3.83 0.95
N ASP A 83 18.73 -3.66 0.48
CA ASP A 83 19.83 -3.23 1.33
C ASP A 83 19.77 -1.74 1.65
N TYR A 84 19.90 -1.39 2.92
CA TYR A 84 19.97 0.02 3.36
C TYR A 84 21.16 0.79 2.77
N SER A 85 22.11 0.11 2.14
CA SER A 85 23.21 0.73 1.39
C SER A 85 22.70 1.73 0.35
N VAL A 86 21.54 1.47 -0.28
CA VAL A 86 20.99 2.39 -1.29
C VAL A 86 20.42 3.67 -0.70
N THR A 87 20.17 3.72 0.61
CA THR A 87 19.66 4.92 1.29
C THR A 87 20.78 5.87 1.73
N ALA A 88 22.04 5.51 1.49
CA ALA A 88 23.20 6.35 1.80
C ALA A 88 23.07 7.75 1.17
N ASN A 89 23.49 8.78 1.92
CA ASN A 89 23.45 10.20 1.54
C ASN A 89 22.04 10.76 1.29
N SER A 90 21.00 10.19 1.91
CA SER A 90 19.64 10.75 1.83
C SER A 90 19.47 11.95 2.75
N LYS A 91 18.97 13.07 2.22
CA LYS A 91 18.62 14.26 3.02
C LYS A 91 17.32 14.04 3.80
N ILE A 92 16.38 13.31 3.22
CA ILE A 92 15.09 12.99 3.83
C ILE A 92 14.84 11.48 3.67
N VAL A 93 14.36 10.86 4.74
CA VAL A 93 13.91 9.47 4.74
C VAL A 93 12.46 9.43 5.20
N VAL A 94 11.56 8.97 4.34
CA VAL A 94 10.13 8.83 4.61
C VAL A 94 9.84 7.38 4.93
N VAL A 95 9.47 7.10 6.18
CA VAL A 95 9.16 5.74 6.63
C VAL A 95 7.65 5.50 6.55
N THR A 96 7.24 4.65 5.62
CA THR A 96 5.83 4.25 5.42
C THR A 96 5.61 2.74 5.59
N ALA A 97 6.67 1.99 5.90
CA ALA A 97 6.58 0.59 6.24
C ALA A 97 5.80 0.40 7.56
N GLY A 98 4.75 -0.41 7.52
CA GLY A 98 3.93 -0.66 8.69
C GLY A 98 2.68 -1.47 8.37
N VAL A 99 2.11 -2.07 9.42
CA VAL A 99 0.86 -2.83 9.31
C VAL A 99 -0.30 -1.85 9.27
N ARG A 100 -1.22 -2.07 8.31
CA ARG A 100 -2.46 -1.30 8.21
C ARG A 100 -3.29 -1.51 9.48
N GLN A 101 -3.79 -0.45 10.09
CA GLN A 101 -4.56 -0.57 11.33
C GLN A 101 -5.84 -1.37 11.12
N ILE A 102 -5.93 -2.51 11.81
CA ILE A 102 -7.10 -3.39 11.81
C ILE A 102 -7.92 -3.03 13.04
N HIS A 103 -9.19 -2.70 12.82
CA HIS A 103 -10.12 -2.41 13.89
C HIS A 103 -11.25 -3.44 13.87
N PRO A 104 -11.65 -4.01 15.01
CA PRO A 104 -12.86 -4.81 15.09
C PRO A 104 -14.05 -3.88 14.90
N VAL A 105 -14.81 -4.06 13.83
CA VAL A 105 -15.98 -3.24 13.50
C VAL A 105 -17.17 -4.15 13.25
N SER A 106 -18.34 -3.73 13.71
CA SER A 106 -19.58 -4.46 13.43
C SER A 106 -19.92 -4.30 11.95
N THR A 107 -19.80 -5.39 11.19
CA THR A 107 -20.08 -5.44 9.76
C THR A 107 -21.20 -6.39 9.45
N MET A 108 -22.04 -6.03 8.48
CA MET A 108 -23.02 -6.96 7.92
C MET A 108 -22.28 -7.97 7.05
N VAL A 109 -22.28 -9.23 7.48
CA VAL A 109 -21.63 -10.34 6.79
C VAL A 109 -22.72 -11.19 6.18
N LYS A 110 -22.72 -11.30 4.85
CA LYS A 110 -23.63 -12.18 4.09
C LYS A 110 -22.81 -12.98 3.10
N GLY A 111 -22.94 -14.30 3.15
CA GLY A 111 -22.24 -15.25 2.27
C GLY A 111 -20.79 -15.55 2.66
N MET A 112 -20.29 -15.05 3.80
CA MET A 112 -18.96 -15.43 4.31
C MET A 112 -19.09 -16.53 5.37
N TYR A 113 -18.16 -17.49 5.37
CA TYR A 113 -18.11 -18.63 6.30
C TYR A 113 -19.37 -19.52 6.35
N GLY A 114 -20.17 -19.53 5.28
CA GLY A 114 -21.42 -20.30 5.21
C GLY A 114 -22.65 -19.60 5.82
N ILE A 115 -22.53 -18.32 6.19
CA ILE A 115 -23.64 -17.55 6.77
C ILE A 115 -24.46 -16.90 5.64
N GLU A 116 -25.63 -17.45 5.31
CA GLU A 116 -26.51 -16.87 4.28
C GLU A 116 -27.37 -15.70 4.79
N ASN A 117 -27.60 -15.68 6.11
CA ASN A 117 -28.41 -14.67 6.78
C ASN A 117 -27.65 -13.34 6.92
N LYS A 118 -28.37 -12.22 6.92
CA LYS A 118 -27.77 -10.89 7.17
C LYS A 118 -27.50 -10.74 8.67
N VAL A 119 -26.27 -11.01 9.11
CA VAL A 119 -25.87 -10.89 10.52
C VAL A 119 -24.80 -9.82 10.67
N PHE A 120 -24.88 -9.03 11.74
CA PHE A 120 -23.84 -8.08 12.11
C PHE A 120 -22.88 -8.73 13.10
N LEU A 121 -21.64 -8.93 12.67
CA LEU A 121 -20.57 -9.52 13.49
C LEU A 121 -19.42 -8.53 13.62
N SER A 122 -18.80 -8.50 14.81
CA SER A 122 -17.56 -7.78 15.05
C SER A 122 -16.40 -8.55 14.41
N LEU A 123 -16.13 -8.27 13.15
CA LEU A 123 -15.00 -8.88 12.44
C LEU A 123 -13.83 -7.90 12.37
N PRO A 124 -12.58 -8.41 12.33
CA PRO A 124 -11.42 -7.59 12.07
C PRO A 124 -11.54 -7.00 10.66
N CYS A 125 -11.65 -5.68 10.60
CA CYS A 125 -11.90 -4.95 9.37
C CYS A 125 -10.79 -3.94 9.11
N ILE A 126 -10.47 -3.77 7.83
CA ILE A 126 -9.58 -2.72 7.36
C ILE A 126 -10.41 -1.48 7.09
N LEU A 127 -10.16 -0.43 7.86
CA LEU A 127 -10.79 0.88 7.71
C LEU A 127 -9.91 1.83 6.90
N ASN A 128 -10.54 2.71 6.13
CA ASN A 128 -9.89 3.85 5.47
C ASN A 128 -10.82 5.07 5.56
N ALA A 129 -10.40 6.24 5.08
CA ALA A 129 -11.22 7.47 5.08
C ALA A 129 -12.56 7.35 4.35
N ARG A 130 -12.72 6.34 3.48
CA ARG A 130 -13.97 6.00 2.77
C ARG A 130 -14.84 4.96 3.51
N GLY A 131 -14.49 4.59 4.74
CA GLY A 131 -15.18 3.56 5.52
C GLY A 131 -14.53 2.18 5.40
N LEU A 132 -15.37 1.14 5.39
CA LEU A 132 -14.93 -0.25 5.37
C LEU A 132 -14.33 -0.62 4.01
N THR A 133 -13.03 -0.92 3.96
CA THR A 133 -12.38 -1.34 2.72
C THR A 133 -12.52 -2.84 2.50
N SER A 134 -12.28 -3.63 3.53
CA SER A 134 -12.40 -5.08 3.46
C SER A 134 -12.55 -5.69 4.85
N VAL A 135 -13.35 -6.74 4.93
CA VAL A 135 -13.38 -7.67 6.07
C VAL A 135 -12.22 -8.64 5.89
N ILE A 136 -11.43 -8.87 6.93
CA ILE A 136 -10.32 -9.81 6.87
C ILE A 136 -10.88 -11.23 6.90
N ASN A 137 -10.67 -11.97 5.81
CA ASN A 137 -11.01 -13.39 5.74
C ASN A 137 -9.94 -14.19 6.47
N GLN A 138 -10.17 -14.45 7.76
CA GLN A 138 -9.31 -15.30 8.58
C GLN A 138 -9.46 -16.75 8.13
N LYS A 139 -8.34 -17.46 8.00
CA LYS A 139 -8.35 -18.91 7.80
C LYS A 139 -8.75 -19.57 9.11
N LEU A 140 -10.04 -19.71 9.33
CA LEU A 140 -10.62 -20.41 10.49
C LEU A 140 -10.57 -21.92 10.25
N LYS A 141 -10.37 -22.69 11.32
CA LYS A 141 -10.57 -24.15 11.27
C LYS A 141 -12.06 -24.48 11.18
N ASP A 142 -12.39 -25.67 10.67
CA ASP A 142 -13.79 -26.11 10.52
C ASP A 142 -14.58 -26.05 11.84
N ASP A 143 -13.92 -26.36 12.96
CA ASP A 143 -14.50 -26.26 14.31
C ASP A 143 -14.84 -24.81 14.72
N GLU A 144 -13.99 -23.85 14.35
CA GLU A 144 -14.18 -22.43 14.68
C GLU A 144 -15.27 -21.81 13.78
N VAL A 145 -15.36 -22.25 12.52
CA VAL A 145 -16.45 -21.88 11.61
C VAL A 145 -17.79 -22.34 12.17
N ALA A 146 -17.87 -23.57 12.72
CA ALA A 146 -19.09 -24.06 13.36
C ALA A 146 -19.49 -23.22 14.59
N GLN A 147 -18.52 -22.79 15.41
CA GLN A 147 -18.78 -21.91 16.56
C GLN A 147 -19.21 -20.50 16.14
N LEU A 148 -18.63 -19.97 15.06
CA LEU A 148 -19.01 -18.69 14.47
C LEU A 148 -20.45 -18.74 13.96
N ASN A 149 -20.81 -19.81 13.23
CA ASN A 149 -22.17 -20.03 12.72
C ASN A 149 -23.19 -20.15 13.85
N LYS A 150 -22.86 -20.90 14.91
CA LYS A 150 -23.71 -21.00 16.10
C LYS A 150 -23.95 -19.65 16.78
N SER A 151 -22.94 -18.77 16.79
CA SER A 151 -23.05 -17.41 17.32
C SER A 151 -23.89 -16.51 16.41
N ALA A 152 -23.77 -16.68 15.09
CA ALA A 152 -24.57 -15.97 14.11
C ALA A 152 -26.06 -16.36 14.21
N ASP A 153 -26.37 -17.64 14.37
CA ASP A 153 -27.75 -18.13 14.50
C ASP A 153 -28.44 -17.60 15.77
N ASN A 154 -27.71 -17.47 16.87
CA ASN A 154 -28.24 -16.84 18.10
C ASN A 154 -28.65 -15.37 17.88
N LEU A 155 -27.94 -14.65 17.00
CA LEU A 155 -28.24 -13.25 16.68
C LEU A 155 -29.42 -13.12 15.70
N VAL A 156 -29.64 -14.12 14.84
CA VAL A 156 -30.81 -14.19 13.95
C VAL A 156 -32.11 -14.42 14.74
N GLY A 157 -32.03 -15.02 15.94
CA GLY A 157 -33.17 -15.29 16.82
C GLY A 157 -33.88 -14.06 17.40
N HIS A 158 -33.38 -12.84 17.20
CA HIS A 158 -34.15 -11.63 17.50
C HIS A 158 -34.97 -11.21 16.28
N PRO A 159 -36.31 -11.38 16.28
CA PRO A 159 -37.15 -10.91 15.19
C PRO A 159 -36.91 -9.42 14.97
N GLU A 160 -36.80 -9.02 13.71
CA GLU A 160 -36.73 -7.62 13.28
C GLU A 160 -37.68 -6.78 14.15
N ARG A 161 -37.15 -5.80 14.89
CA ARG A 161 -38.03 -4.83 15.55
C ARG A 161 -38.95 -4.28 14.46
N PRO A 162 -40.28 -4.27 14.67
CA PRO A 162 -41.22 -3.82 13.64
C PRO A 162 -40.77 -2.44 13.18
N LYS A 163 -40.60 -2.29 11.85
CA LYS A 163 -40.29 -1.01 11.22
C LYS A 163 -41.28 0.02 11.79
N ARG A 164 -40.80 0.94 12.62
CA ARG A 164 -41.60 2.12 12.95
C ARG A 164 -41.84 2.83 11.63
N SER A 165 -43.05 2.74 11.11
CA SER A 165 -43.53 3.57 10.02
C SER A 165 -43.33 5.01 10.46
N VAL A 166 -42.29 5.65 9.95
CA VAL A 166 -42.15 7.11 10.05
C VAL A 166 -43.26 7.63 9.15
N THR A 167 -44.41 7.93 9.74
CA THR A 167 -45.46 8.70 9.08
C THR A 167 -44.84 10.03 8.67
N SER A 168 -44.71 10.23 7.37
CA SER A 168 -44.39 11.50 6.74
C SER A 168 -45.38 12.56 7.23
N GLY A 169 -44.88 13.48 8.04
CA GLY A 169 -45.57 14.71 8.43
C GLY A 169 -44.63 15.87 8.19
N PHE A 170 -44.53 16.29 6.93
CA PHE A 170 -44.24 17.63 6.45
C PHE A 170 -44.84 17.78 5.06
#